data_AF-A0A831Z6X3-F1
#
_entry.id   AF-A0A831Z6X3-F1
#
_cell.length_a   1.000
_cell.length_b   1.000
_cell.length_c   1.000
_cell.angle_alpha   90.00
_cell.angle_beta   90.00
_cell.angle_gamma   90.00
#
_symmetry.space_group_name_H-M   'P 1'
#
loop_
_entity.id
_entity.type
_entity.pdbx_description
1 polymer ?
#
loop_
_entity_poly.entity_id
_entity_poly.type
_entity_poly.pdbx_seq_one_letter_code
_entity_poly.pdbx_strand_id
1 'polypeptide(L)'
;MMSNNSKLMVVTSTLLTILILQLTIVYGNPSNNSVQITKEVYIKEGYIEIISHISAPSDLALLKFNLSRAKNMLLLAYAEIGEEKYSATVSGTTLTFKWGKPTTKITLVEVYVNTMTYSEKSINVTIPLLLSPEGFSANTTVYIKAPTTRIQPITQFQYNVSSDRIYFNVEVEPANYTELDLLMSPDTPLPKIENLHRTIIIKENNKALFIDNITLVNIGG
;
A
#
# COMPACT_ATOMS: atom_id res chain seq x y z
N MET A 1 -63.78 10.66 36.17
CA MET A 1 -62.92 11.77 35.69
C MET A 1 -62.19 12.33 36.90
N MET A 2 -60.89 12.55 36.97
CA MET A 2 -59.74 12.38 36.07
C MET A 2 -58.53 12.37 37.04
N SER A 3 -57.84 11.23 37.22
CA SER A 3 -56.49 11.22 37.83
C SER A 3 -55.74 9.90 37.61
N ASN A 4 -55.93 9.27 36.44
CA ASN A 4 -55.09 8.13 36.01
C ASN A 4 -54.12 8.52 34.89
N ASN A 5 -54.25 9.74 34.33
CA ASN A 5 -53.44 10.19 33.20
C ASN A 5 -52.07 10.75 33.62
N SER A 6 -51.91 11.20 34.87
CA SER A 6 -50.62 11.74 35.36
C SER A 6 -49.61 10.63 35.65
N LYS A 7 -50.03 9.49 36.19
CA LYS A 7 -49.15 8.33 36.42
C LYS A 7 -48.75 7.65 35.12
N LEU A 8 -49.66 7.54 34.15
CA LEU A 8 -49.36 6.95 32.84
C LEU A 8 -48.35 7.81 32.06
N MET A 9 -48.46 9.14 32.15
CA MET A 9 -47.57 10.08 31.47
C MET A 9 -46.17 10.15 32.09
N VAL A 10 -46.04 9.93 33.41
CA VAL A 10 -44.73 9.83 34.08
C VAL A 10 -44.06 8.48 33.77
N VAL A 11 -44.82 7.39 33.69
CA VAL A 11 -44.29 6.06 33.33
C VAL A 11 -43.89 5.99 31.85
N THR A 12 -44.61 6.64 30.94
CA THR A 12 -44.21 6.72 29.53
C THR A 12 -43.03 7.65 29.30
N SER A 13 -42.90 8.74 30.07
CA SER A 13 -41.74 9.65 30.04
C SER A 13 -40.45 8.97 30.57
N THR A 14 -40.56 8.17 31.63
CA THR A 14 -39.43 7.39 32.18
C THR A 14 -39.04 6.21 31.29
N LEU A 15 -39.99 5.53 30.64
CA LEU A 15 -39.66 4.49 29.65
C LEU A 15 -38.96 5.07 28.41
N LEU A 16 -39.40 6.25 27.94
CA LEU A 16 -38.81 6.89 26.76
C LEU A 16 -37.39 7.39 27.02
N THR A 17 -37.09 7.87 28.24
CA THR A 17 -35.73 8.26 28.64
C THR A 17 -34.80 7.07 28.82
N ILE A 18 -35.30 5.92 29.32
CA ILE A 18 -34.52 4.67 29.38
C ILE A 18 -34.28 4.10 27.98
N LEU A 19 -35.24 4.21 27.07
CA LEU A 19 -35.09 3.75 25.68
C LEU A 19 -34.12 4.64 24.88
N ILE A 20 -34.12 5.96 25.11
CA ILE A 20 -33.15 6.88 24.50
C ILE A 20 -31.74 6.69 25.08
N LEU A 21 -31.61 6.28 26.35
CA LEU A 21 -30.32 5.93 26.96
C LEU A 21 -29.80 4.53 26.56
N GLN A 22 -30.64 3.67 25.96
CA GLN A 22 -30.24 2.40 25.35
C GLN A 22 -30.04 2.50 23.82
N LEU A 23 -30.34 3.68 23.25
CA LEU A 23 -30.05 4.06 21.87
C LEU A 23 -28.78 4.91 21.72
N THR A 24 -27.99 5.09 22.79
CA THR A 24 -26.52 5.09 22.63
C THR A 24 -26.12 3.69 22.24
N ILE A 25 -26.41 3.42 20.97
CA ILE A 25 -25.80 2.41 20.13
C ILE A 25 -24.36 2.33 20.61
N VAL A 26 -24.04 1.13 21.08
CA VAL A 26 -22.75 0.49 20.87
C VAL A 26 -22.44 0.65 19.38
N TYR A 27 -22.03 1.85 18.97
CA TYR A 27 -20.91 2.01 18.08
C TYR A 27 -19.78 1.59 19.00
N GLY A 28 -19.63 0.27 19.16
CA GLY A 28 -18.30 -0.25 19.40
C GLY A 28 -17.48 0.43 18.33
N ASN A 29 -16.53 1.27 18.76
CA ASN A 29 -15.42 1.64 17.91
C ASN A 29 -15.07 0.36 17.14
N PRO A 30 -15.14 0.34 15.80
CA PRO A 30 -14.53 -0.76 15.07
C PRO A 30 -13.13 -0.84 15.66
N SER A 31 -12.84 -1.97 16.29
CA SER A 31 -11.75 -2.16 17.24
C SER A 31 -10.56 -1.24 16.97
N ASN A 32 -10.06 -0.54 17.99
CA ASN A 32 -8.76 0.18 17.98
C ASN A 32 -7.53 -0.73 17.66
N ASN A 33 -7.77 -1.89 17.04
CA ASN A 33 -6.80 -2.91 16.64
C ASN A 33 -6.56 -2.92 15.11
N SER A 34 -7.14 -1.98 14.36
CA SER A 34 -6.86 -1.84 12.92
C SER A 34 -5.47 -1.25 12.71
N VAL A 35 -4.67 -1.91 11.88
CA VAL A 35 -3.35 -1.43 11.49
C VAL A 35 -3.52 -0.22 10.56
N GLN A 36 -2.82 0.87 10.84
CA GLN A 36 -2.81 2.03 9.96
C GLN A 36 -1.68 1.88 8.95
N ILE A 37 -2.00 1.97 7.66
CA ILE A 37 -1.01 1.79 6.59
C ILE A 37 -1.07 3.00 5.67
N THR A 38 0.08 3.63 5.42
CA THR A 38 0.27 4.58 4.33
C THR A 38 1.19 3.97 3.29
N LYS A 39 0.72 3.85 2.05
CA LYS A 39 1.50 3.35 0.92
C LYS A 39 1.83 4.48 -0.03
N GLU A 40 3.12 4.60 -0.34
CA GLU A 40 3.63 5.43 -1.43
C GLU A 40 4.05 4.51 -2.56
N VAL A 41 3.38 4.64 -3.70
CA VAL A 41 3.61 3.85 -4.90
C VAL A 41 4.27 4.74 -5.94
N TYR A 42 5.43 4.33 -6.39
CA TYR A 42 6.20 5.01 -7.42
C TYR A 42 6.24 4.15 -8.67
N ILE A 43 5.62 4.63 -9.74
CA ILE A 43 5.71 4.02 -11.06
C ILE A 43 7.02 4.50 -11.69
N LYS A 44 7.98 3.58 -11.81
CA LYS A 44 9.34 3.83 -12.31
C LYS A 44 9.54 3.15 -13.66
N GLU A 45 10.72 3.31 -14.23
CA GLU A 45 11.06 2.79 -15.55
C GLU A 45 11.15 1.26 -15.54
N GLY A 46 10.05 0.59 -15.92
CA GLY A 46 9.96 -0.86 -16.03
C GLY A 46 9.72 -1.60 -14.70
N TYR A 47 9.51 -0.88 -13.60
CA TYR A 47 9.17 -1.46 -12.30
C TYR A 47 8.30 -0.50 -11.47
N ILE A 48 7.72 -1.03 -10.40
CA ILE A 48 6.98 -0.29 -9.39
C ILE A 48 7.69 -0.49 -8.06
N GLU A 49 7.90 0.60 -7.34
CA GLU A 49 8.35 0.58 -5.95
C GLU A 49 7.20 1.00 -5.04
N ILE A 50 6.95 0.21 -3.99
CA ILE A 50 5.92 0.48 -3.00
C ILE A 50 6.58 0.55 -1.64
N ILE A 51 6.46 1.71 -1.01
CA ILE A 51 6.92 1.95 0.35
C ILE A 51 5.69 2.02 1.25
N SER A 52 5.60 1.13 2.23
CA SER A 52 4.49 1.07 3.17
C SER A 52 4.96 1.48 4.56
N HIS A 53 4.41 2.56 5.09
CA HIS A 53 4.58 2.96 6.49
C HIS A 53 3.41 2.42 7.31
N ILE A 54 3.73 1.56 8.27
CA ILE A 54 2.77 0.81 9.07
C ILE A 54 2.86 1.28 10.52
N SER A 55 1.71 1.61 11.10
CA SER A 55 1.53 1.82 12.53
C SER A 55 0.59 0.74 13.07
N ALA A 56 1.16 -0.23 13.78
CA ALA A 56 0.44 -1.32 14.40
C ALA A 56 -0.09 -0.92 15.80
N PRO A 57 -1.23 -1.47 16.24
CA PRO A 57 -1.81 -1.21 17.55
C PRO A 57 -1.01 -1.82 18.72
N SER A 58 -0.14 -2.78 18.43
CA SER A 58 0.71 -3.47 19.40
C SER A 58 2.05 -3.83 18.78
N ASP A 59 3.04 -4.15 19.62
CA ASP A 59 4.38 -4.51 19.16
C ASP A 59 4.34 -5.81 18.33
N LEU A 60 4.84 -5.72 17.09
CA LEU A 60 4.94 -6.85 16.17
C LEU A 60 6.40 -7.16 15.87
N ALA A 61 6.71 -8.44 15.72
CA ALA A 61 8.01 -8.94 15.24
C ALA A 61 7.93 -9.59 13.84
N LEU A 62 6.71 -9.67 13.31
CA LEU A 62 6.40 -10.41 12.10
C LEU A 62 5.13 -9.87 11.46
N LEU A 63 5.15 -9.77 10.12
CA LEU A 63 3.98 -9.51 9.30
C LEU A 63 3.95 -10.50 8.14
N LYS A 64 2.74 -10.91 7.77
CA LYS A 64 2.49 -11.76 6.60
C LYS A 64 1.47 -11.10 5.70
N PHE A 65 1.64 -11.24 4.40
CA PHE A 65 0.71 -10.71 3.42
C PHE A 65 0.39 -11.76 2.36
N ASN A 66 -0.84 -11.67 1.83
CA ASN A 66 -1.28 -12.47 0.70
C ASN A 66 -0.67 -11.94 -0.61
N LEU A 67 0.26 -12.70 -1.20
CA LEU A 67 0.97 -12.41 -2.44
C LEU A 67 0.39 -13.17 -3.65
N SER A 68 -0.78 -13.82 -3.51
CA SER A 68 -1.26 -14.85 -4.45
C SER A 68 -1.19 -14.46 -5.93
N ARG A 69 -1.61 -13.25 -6.30
CA ARG A 69 -1.60 -12.80 -7.71
C ARG A 69 -0.35 -12.00 -8.11
N ALA A 70 0.41 -11.46 -7.15
CA ALA A 70 1.59 -10.63 -7.39
C ALA A 70 2.92 -11.39 -7.35
N LYS A 71 2.93 -12.68 -6.98
CA LYS A 71 4.15 -13.45 -6.76
C LYS A 71 5.15 -13.38 -7.92
N ASN A 72 4.67 -13.49 -9.15
CA ASN A 72 5.52 -13.52 -10.34
C ASN A 72 6.02 -12.12 -10.75
N MET A 73 5.46 -11.06 -10.15
CA MET A 73 5.90 -9.68 -10.33
C MET A 73 6.91 -9.26 -9.26
N LEU A 74 6.90 -9.88 -8.07
CA LEU A 74 7.75 -9.46 -6.96
C LEU A 74 9.23 -9.75 -7.24
N LEU A 75 10.05 -8.70 -7.35
CA LEU A 75 11.50 -8.79 -7.50
C LEU A 75 12.21 -8.79 -6.14
N LEU A 76 11.79 -7.90 -5.24
CA LEU A 76 12.45 -7.67 -3.95
C LEU A 76 11.41 -7.21 -2.93
N ALA A 77 11.53 -7.68 -1.69
CA ALA A 77 10.80 -7.12 -0.55
C ALA A 77 11.63 -7.18 0.72
N TYR A 78 11.57 -6.13 1.54
CA TYR A 78 12.24 -6.08 2.84
C TYR A 78 11.54 -5.10 3.80
N ALA A 79 11.79 -5.25 5.09
CA ALA A 79 11.40 -4.30 6.12
C ALA A 79 12.60 -3.44 6.55
N GLU A 80 12.36 -2.16 6.83
CA GLU A 80 13.30 -1.24 7.45
C GLU A 80 12.82 -0.89 8.86
N ILE A 81 13.59 -1.29 9.87
CA ILE A 81 13.34 -0.99 11.27
C ILE A 81 14.56 -0.25 11.83
N GLY A 82 14.44 1.06 11.99
CA GLY A 82 15.60 1.90 12.33
C GLY A 82 16.62 1.89 11.18
N GLU A 83 17.86 1.51 11.47
CA GLU A 83 18.94 1.38 10.48
C GLU A 83 19.07 -0.03 9.90
N GLU A 84 18.29 -0.99 10.41
CA GLU A 84 18.39 -2.40 10.02
C GLU A 84 17.39 -2.74 8.91
N LYS A 85 17.86 -3.56 7.95
CA LYS A 85 17.04 -4.09 6.86
C LYS A 85 16.85 -5.60 7.01
N TYR A 86 15.61 -6.05 6.86
CA TYR A 86 15.21 -7.44 7.01
C TYR A 86 14.56 -7.94 5.73
N SER A 87 15.23 -8.83 5.01
CA SER A 87 14.67 -9.41 3.77
C SER A 87 13.39 -10.19 4.05
N ALA A 88 12.40 -10.03 3.19
CA ALA A 88 11.18 -10.83 3.24
C ALA A 88 11.43 -12.21 2.66
N THR A 89 10.62 -13.19 3.07
CA THR A 89 10.61 -14.54 2.51
C THR A 89 9.29 -14.84 1.85
N VAL A 90 9.34 -15.50 0.69
CA VAL A 90 8.14 -15.94 -0.03
C VAL A 90 7.99 -17.44 0.16
N SER A 91 6.86 -17.87 0.72
CA SER A 91 6.50 -19.29 0.85
C SER A 91 5.12 -19.52 0.27
N GLY A 92 5.04 -20.28 -0.82
CA GLY A 92 3.78 -20.46 -1.55
C GLY A 92 3.27 -19.13 -2.11
N THR A 93 2.15 -18.64 -1.56
CA THR A 93 1.51 -17.36 -1.86
C THR A 93 1.59 -16.36 -0.71
N THR A 94 2.38 -16.64 0.33
CA THR A 94 2.54 -15.75 1.48
C THR A 94 3.89 -15.04 1.42
N LEU A 95 3.88 -13.71 1.54
CA LEU A 95 5.05 -12.88 1.76
C LEU A 95 5.21 -12.64 3.27
N THR A 96 6.34 -13.03 3.85
CA THR A 96 6.61 -12.91 5.29
C THR A 96 7.76 -11.96 5.55
N PHE A 97 7.53 -10.96 6.39
CA PHE A 97 8.56 -10.10 6.97
C PHE A 97 8.74 -10.51 8.43
N LYS A 98 9.99 -10.72 8.86
CA LYS A 98 10.32 -11.07 10.24
C LYS A 98 11.58 -10.32 10.66
N TRP A 99 11.54 -9.73 11.85
CA TRP A 99 12.64 -8.93 12.39
C TRP A 99 12.91 -9.26 13.85
N GLY A 100 14.00 -8.72 14.39
CA GLY A 100 14.52 -9.12 15.70
C GLY A 100 13.72 -8.57 16.89
N LYS A 101 13.54 -7.25 16.95
CA LYS A 101 12.92 -6.57 18.09
C LYS A 101 11.48 -6.14 17.77
N PRO A 102 10.48 -6.51 18.60
CA PRO A 102 9.11 -6.06 18.39
C PRO A 102 9.00 -4.53 18.33
N THR A 103 8.16 -4.02 17.43
CA THR A 103 7.91 -2.58 17.23
C THR A 103 6.51 -2.35 16.70
N THR A 104 5.94 -1.18 16.97
CA THR A 104 4.67 -0.71 16.40
C THR A 104 4.84 0.06 15.09
N LYS A 105 6.04 0.57 14.79
CA LYS A 105 6.33 1.34 13.57
C LYS A 105 7.23 0.54 12.66
N ILE A 106 6.75 0.28 11.44
CA ILE A 106 7.41 -0.56 10.44
C ILE A 106 7.37 0.16 9.10
N THR A 107 8.51 0.19 8.40
CA THR A 107 8.53 0.55 6.97
C THR A 107 8.78 -0.73 6.18
N LEU A 108 7.96 -0.98 5.16
CA LEU A 108 8.16 -2.07 4.21
C LEU A 108 8.47 -1.49 2.84
N VAL A 109 9.35 -2.14 2.10
CA VAL A 109 9.64 -1.82 0.71
C VAL A 109 9.40 -3.05 -0.13
N GLU A 110 8.66 -2.87 -1.22
CA GLU A 110 8.33 -3.91 -2.19
C GLU A 110 8.64 -3.38 -3.59
N VAL A 111 9.35 -4.16 -4.40
CA VAL A 111 9.69 -3.83 -5.78
C VAL A 111 9.08 -4.88 -6.70
N TYR A 112 8.27 -4.42 -7.65
CA TYR A 112 7.56 -5.25 -8.61
C TYR A 112 8.01 -4.95 -10.04
N VAL A 113 8.30 -5.99 -10.81
CA VAL A 113 8.64 -5.95 -12.23
C VAL A 113 7.56 -6.63 -13.06
N ASN A 114 7.65 -6.51 -14.40
CA ASN A 114 6.65 -7.06 -15.32
C ASN A 114 5.22 -6.53 -15.06
N THR A 115 5.13 -5.31 -14.53
CA THR A 115 3.88 -4.61 -14.18
C THR A 115 3.33 -3.77 -15.32
N MET A 116 4.02 -3.71 -16.45
CA MET A 116 3.69 -2.83 -17.57
C MET A 116 3.55 -3.62 -18.88
N THR A 117 2.48 -3.35 -19.62
CA THR A 117 2.26 -3.85 -20.98
C THR A 117 2.09 -2.67 -21.93
N TYR A 118 2.77 -2.72 -23.08
CA TYR A 118 2.87 -1.61 -24.02
C TYR A 118 2.01 -1.86 -25.26
N SER A 119 1.33 -0.83 -25.73
CA SER A 119 0.58 -0.82 -26.98
C SER A 119 0.69 0.54 -27.66
N GLU A 120 0.29 0.63 -28.92
CA GLU A 120 0.26 1.90 -29.67
C GLU A 120 -0.65 2.97 -29.04
N LYS A 121 -1.62 2.57 -28.20
CA LYS A 121 -2.64 3.47 -27.65
C LYS A 121 -2.41 3.85 -26.20
N SER A 122 -1.76 2.98 -25.43
CA SER A 122 -1.56 3.16 -24.00
C SER A 122 -0.48 2.24 -23.46
N ILE A 123 0.05 2.64 -22.31
CA ILE A 123 0.82 1.78 -21.41
C ILE A 123 -0.13 1.34 -20.31
N ASN A 124 -0.37 0.03 -20.22
CA ASN A 124 -1.20 -0.55 -19.18
C ASN A 124 -0.29 -0.93 -18.01
N VAL A 125 -0.57 -0.38 -16.82
CA VAL A 125 0.20 -0.62 -15.61
C VAL A 125 -0.68 -1.34 -14.59
N THR A 126 -0.25 -2.50 -14.12
CA THR A 126 -0.90 -3.25 -13.04
C THR A 126 -0.10 -3.06 -11.75
N ILE A 127 -0.74 -2.49 -10.75
CA ILE A 127 -0.15 -2.14 -9.46
C ILE A 127 -0.64 -3.14 -8.41
N PRO A 128 0.21 -4.09 -7.95
CA PRO A 128 -0.16 -5.00 -6.88
C PRO A 128 -0.17 -4.27 -5.54
N LEU A 129 -1.26 -4.42 -4.77
CA LEU A 129 -1.45 -3.73 -3.50
C LEU A 129 -1.80 -4.73 -2.40
N LEU A 130 -0.83 -4.97 -1.52
CA LEU A 130 -1.02 -5.75 -0.29
C LEU A 130 -1.65 -4.84 0.77
N LEU A 131 -2.98 -4.73 0.79
CA LEU A 131 -3.69 -3.70 1.54
C LEU A 131 -3.77 -3.97 3.05
N SER A 132 -3.72 -5.23 3.48
CA SER A 132 -3.68 -5.57 4.90
C SER A 132 -2.88 -6.86 5.16
N PRO A 133 -2.21 -6.96 6.33
CA PRO A 133 -1.52 -8.18 6.71
C PRO A 133 -2.50 -9.28 7.16
N GLU A 134 -2.04 -10.52 7.15
CA GLU A 134 -2.77 -11.65 7.74
C GLU A 134 -3.00 -11.39 9.24
N GLY A 135 -4.23 -11.63 9.70
CA GLY A 135 -4.61 -11.50 11.10
C GLY A 135 -4.99 -10.09 11.58
N PHE A 136 -4.86 -9.05 10.73
CA PHE A 136 -5.25 -7.69 11.09
C PHE A 136 -6.08 -7.02 9.99
N SER A 137 -7.20 -6.42 10.36
CA SER A 137 -7.83 -5.42 9.51
C SER A 137 -6.92 -4.20 9.39
N ALA A 138 -7.08 -3.44 8.30
CA ALA A 138 -6.27 -2.25 8.08
C ALA A 138 -7.11 -1.09 7.55
N ASN A 139 -6.75 0.11 7.98
CA ASN A 139 -7.13 1.35 7.31
C ASN A 139 -5.92 1.79 6.48
N THR A 140 -6.04 1.68 5.15
CA THR A 140 -4.93 1.83 4.22
C THR A 140 -5.16 3.03 3.32
N THR A 141 -4.23 3.96 3.40
CA THR A 141 -4.13 5.12 2.53
C THR A 141 -3.10 4.87 1.45
N VAL A 142 -3.44 5.08 0.18
CA VAL A 142 -2.56 4.84 -0.96
C VAL A 142 -2.35 6.12 -1.74
N TYR A 143 -1.09 6.44 -2.00
CA TYR A 143 -0.64 7.53 -2.87
C TYR A 143 0.14 6.93 -4.04
N ILE A 144 -0.32 7.15 -5.26
CA ILE A 144 0.36 6.66 -6.47
C ILE A 144 0.91 7.86 -7.22
N LYS A 145 2.22 7.90 -7.42
CA LYS A 145 2.90 8.90 -8.23
C LYS A 145 3.26 8.29 -9.59
N ALA A 146 2.63 8.82 -10.64
CA ALA A 146 2.91 8.44 -12.02
C ALA A 146 3.98 9.35 -12.65
N PRO A 147 4.71 8.87 -13.66
CA PRO A 147 5.67 9.68 -14.41
C PRO A 147 5.02 10.66 -15.42
N THR A 148 3.68 10.68 -15.50
CA THR A 148 2.91 11.53 -16.41
C THR A 148 1.62 12.00 -15.73
N THR A 149 1.06 13.12 -16.21
CA THR A 149 -0.27 13.61 -15.79
C THR A 149 -1.41 13.01 -16.61
N ARG A 150 -1.08 12.34 -17.73
CA ARG A 150 -2.07 11.68 -18.61
C ARG A 150 -2.31 10.26 -18.16
N ILE A 151 -3.09 10.13 -17.09
CA ILE A 151 -3.37 8.87 -16.42
C ILE A 151 -4.88 8.63 -16.30
N GLN A 152 -5.29 7.37 -16.39
CA GLN A 152 -6.67 6.94 -16.18
C GLN A 152 -6.69 5.70 -15.28
N PRO A 153 -6.99 5.86 -13.99
CA PRO A 153 -7.12 4.74 -13.06
C PRO A 153 -8.36 3.91 -13.38
N ILE A 154 -8.19 2.59 -13.44
CA ILE A 154 -9.27 1.61 -13.55
C ILE A 154 -9.34 0.91 -12.19
N THR A 155 -10.22 1.40 -11.34
CA THR A 155 -10.37 0.89 -9.98
C THR A 155 -11.81 0.98 -9.50
N GLN A 156 -12.17 0.09 -8.59
CA GLN A 156 -13.44 0.09 -7.87
C GLN A 156 -13.44 1.06 -6.67
N PHE A 157 -12.27 1.53 -6.23
CA PHE A 157 -12.18 2.46 -5.10
C PHE A 157 -12.58 3.86 -5.54
N GLN A 158 -13.20 4.61 -4.64
CA GLN A 158 -13.35 6.06 -4.85
C GLN A 158 -11.96 6.70 -4.71
N TYR A 159 -11.52 7.42 -5.73
CA TYR A 159 -10.21 8.03 -5.78
C TYR A 159 -10.29 9.52 -6.14
N ASN A 160 -9.27 10.25 -5.72
CA ASN A 160 -9.00 11.60 -6.17
C ASN A 160 -7.77 11.61 -7.08
N VAL A 161 -7.79 12.45 -8.11
CA VAL A 161 -6.63 12.71 -8.97
C VAL A 161 -6.22 14.16 -8.82
N SER A 162 -4.94 14.38 -8.53
CA SER A 162 -4.31 15.70 -8.51
C SER A 162 -3.03 15.63 -9.33
N SER A 163 -3.07 16.17 -10.54
CA SER A 163 -1.94 16.15 -11.49
C SER A 163 -1.42 14.74 -11.80
N ASP A 164 -0.22 14.39 -11.33
CA ASP A 164 0.45 13.10 -11.51
C ASP A 164 0.19 12.12 -10.34
N ARG A 165 -0.73 12.46 -9.44
CA ARG A 165 -0.99 11.70 -8.21
C ARG A 165 -2.41 11.19 -8.14
N ILE A 166 -2.53 9.91 -7.81
CA ILE A 166 -3.80 9.25 -7.46
C ILE A 166 -3.80 9.00 -5.96
N TYR A 167 -4.93 9.25 -5.32
CA TYR A 167 -5.10 9.05 -3.89
C TYR A 167 -6.41 8.35 -3.58
N PHE A 168 -6.36 7.38 -2.68
CA PHE A 168 -7.55 6.80 -2.06
C PHE A 168 -7.25 6.28 -0.66
N ASN A 169 -8.31 6.15 0.14
CA ASN A 169 -8.28 5.54 1.46
C ASN A 169 -9.34 4.44 1.51
N VAL A 170 -9.01 3.31 2.14
CA VAL A 170 -9.90 2.15 2.22
C VAL A 170 -9.68 1.39 3.51
N GLU A 171 -10.77 0.97 4.14
CA GLU A 171 -10.75 0.00 5.23
C GLU A 171 -10.98 -1.40 4.66
N VAL A 172 -10.11 -2.34 5.04
CA VAL A 172 -10.13 -3.69 4.50
C VAL A 172 -9.99 -4.75 5.59
N GLU A 173 -10.63 -5.89 5.35
CA GLU A 173 -10.48 -7.11 6.14
C GLU A 173 -9.04 -7.65 6.10
N PRO A 174 -8.64 -8.55 7.03
CA PRO A 174 -7.31 -9.16 7.03
C PRO A 174 -6.92 -9.85 5.71
N ALA A 175 -5.62 -9.87 5.42
CA ALA A 175 -5.01 -10.51 4.25
C ALA A 175 -5.56 -10.02 2.89
N ASN A 176 -6.06 -8.78 2.83
CA ASN A 176 -6.64 -8.21 1.63
C ASN A 176 -5.54 -7.88 0.61
N TYR A 177 -5.80 -8.33 -0.61
CA TYR A 177 -4.98 -8.08 -1.79
C TYR A 177 -5.86 -7.55 -2.91
N THR A 178 -5.40 -6.51 -3.58
CA THR A 178 -6.01 -6.03 -4.82
C THR A 178 -4.96 -5.67 -5.85
N GLU A 179 -5.38 -5.60 -7.10
CA GLU A 179 -4.65 -4.94 -8.17
C GLU A 179 -5.37 -3.63 -8.49
N LEU A 180 -4.60 -2.60 -8.80
CA LEU A 180 -5.10 -1.38 -9.42
C LEU A 180 -4.51 -1.31 -10.82
N ASP A 181 -5.36 -1.24 -11.83
CA ASP A 181 -4.93 -1.03 -13.20
C ASP A 181 -4.93 0.46 -13.52
N LEU A 182 -3.94 0.91 -14.27
CA LEU A 182 -3.75 2.29 -14.65
C LEU A 182 -3.37 2.35 -16.13
N LEU A 183 -4.10 3.14 -16.91
CA LEU A 183 -3.68 3.49 -18.26
C LEU A 183 -2.85 4.76 -18.22
N MET A 184 -1.70 4.74 -18.89
CA MET A 184 -0.86 5.92 -19.13
C MET A 184 -0.73 6.18 -20.64
N SER A 185 -0.46 7.44 -20.99
CA SER A 185 -0.15 7.84 -22.37
C SER A 185 1.02 7.00 -22.95
N PRO A 186 0.94 6.58 -24.23
CA PRO A 186 2.01 5.82 -24.89
C PRO A 186 3.31 6.64 -24.98
N ASP A 187 3.20 7.97 -25.08
CA ASP A 187 4.33 8.91 -25.17
C ASP A 187 5.00 9.20 -23.81
N THR A 188 4.68 8.43 -22.76
CA THR A 188 5.26 8.63 -21.43
C THR A 188 6.75 8.25 -21.47
N PRO A 189 7.67 9.17 -21.11
CA PRO A 189 9.09 8.88 -21.15
C PRO A 189 9.45 7.87 -20.06
N LEU A 190 9.80 6.65 -20.48
CA LEU A 190 10.23 5.56 -19.60
C LEU A 190 11.60 5.07 -20.07
N PRO A 191 12.69 5.78 -19.74
CA PRO A 191 14.03 5.35 -20.10
C PRO A 191 14.44 4.09 -19.33
N LYS A 192 14.61 2.97 -20.04
CA LYS A 192 15.13 1.71 -19.50
C LYS A 192 16.61 1.59 -19.80
N ILE A 193 17.39 1.14 -18.81
CA ILE A 193 18.76 0.69 -19.05
C ILE A 193 18.71 -0.61 -19.84
N GLU A 194 19.14 -0.57 -21.10
CA GLU A 194 19.29 -1.75 -21.95
C GLU A 194 20.63 -2.44 -21.66
N ASN A 195 21.68 -1.66 -21.48
CA ASN A 195 23.02 -2.17 -21.22
C ASN A 195 23.75 -1.24 -20.25
N LEU A 196 24.42 -1.84 -19.26
CA LEU A 196 25.35 -1.18 -18.35
C LEU A 196 26.68 -1.92 -18.38
N HIS A 197 27.71 -1.26 -18.89
CA HIS A 197 29.09 -1.74 -18.77
C HIS A 197 29.85 -0.83 -17.80
N ARG A 198 30.15 -1.37 -16.61
CA ARG A 198 30.91 -0.68 -15.56
C ARG A 198 32.35 -1.17 -15.53
N THR A 199 33.30 -0.26 -15.68
CA THR A 199 34.73 -0.50 -15.42
C THR A 199 35.10 0.08 -14.07
N ILE A 200 35.67 -0.75 -13.19
CA ILE A 200 36.14 -0.35 -11.87
C ILE A 200 37.67 -0.39 -11.86
N ILE A 201 38.30 0.76 -11.59
CA ILE A 201 39.75 0.89 -11.51
C ILE A 201 40.13 1.17 -10.06
N ILE A 202 40.79 0.21 -9.42
CA ILE A 202 41.35 0.39 -8.07
C ILE A 202 42.70 1.11 -8.22
N LYS A 203 42.80 2.30 -7.63
CA LYS A 203 44.03 3.12 -7.63
C LYS A 203 44.78 2.93 -6.32
N GLU A 204 46.10 3.09 -6.37
CA GLU A 204 46.90 3.24 -5.15
C GLU A 204 46.37 4.43 -4.30
N ASN A 205 46.48 4.31 -2.96
CA ASN A 205 45.93 5.23 -1.95
C ASN A 205 44.42 5.10 -1.64
N ASN A 206 43.86 3.88 -1.60
CA ASN A 206 42.47 3.62 -1.21
C ASN A 206 41.42 4.38 -2.02
N LYS A 207 41.71 4.64 -3.31
CA LYS A 207 40.77 5.31 -4.23
C LYS A 207 40.28 4.30 -5.26
N ALA A 208 38.98 4.37 -5.58
CA ALA A 208 38.40 3.64 -6.70
C ALA A 208 37.82 4.64 -7.71
N LEU A 209 38.01 4.38 -9.00
CA LEU A 209 37.35 5.10 -10.09
C LEU A 209 36.33 4.16 -10.74
N PHE A 210 35.10 4.66 -10.90
CA PHE A 210 34.00 3.96 -11.56
C PHE A 210 33.72 4.66 -12.89
N ILE A 211 33.71 3.91 -13.99
CA ILE A 211 33.37 4.40 -15.33
C ILE A 211 32.20 3.57 -15.84
N ASP A 212 31.05 4.22 -16.06
CA ASP A 212 29.82 3.58 -16.51
C ASP A 212 29.49 3.99 -17.94
N ASN A 213 29.42 3.01 -18.83
CA ASN A 213 28.84 3.18 -20.15
C ASN A 213 27.41 2.61 -20.11
N ILE A 214 26.42 3.50 -20.25
CA ILE A 214 25.00 3.16 -20.12
C ILE A 214 24.31 3.39 -21.46
N THR A 215 23.67 2.35 -21.98
CA THR A 215 22.73 2.46 -23.10
C THR A 215 21.31 2.55 -22.54
N LEU A 216 20.62 3.64 -22.88
CA LEU A 216 19.23 3.85 -22.53
C LEU A 216 18.34 3.67 -23.76
N VAL A 217 17.22 2.98 -23.58
CA VAL A 217 16.16 2.88 -24.58
C VAL A 217 14.86 3.41 -23.98
N ASN A 218 14.07 4.16 -24.74
CA ASN A 218 12.71 4.48 -24.31
C ASN A 218 11.83 3.26 -24.57
N ILE A 219 11.17 2.77 -23.52
CA ILE A 219 10.16 1.70 -23.67
C ILE A 219 8.74 2.26 -23.75
N GLY A 220 8.55 3.56 -23.48
CA GLY A 220 7.39 4.30 -23.98
C GLY A 220 7.51 4.45 -25.50
N GLY A 221 6.37 4.49 -26.21
CA GLY A 221 6.33 4.61 -27.67
C GLY A 221 7.08 5.83 -28.21
#